data_AF-A0A0N8I0E3-F1
#
_entry.id   AF-A0A0N8I0E3-F1
#
_cell.length_a   1.000
_cell.length_b   1.000
_cell.length_c   1.000
_cell.angle_alpha   90.00
_cell.angle_beta   90.00
_cell.angle_gamma   90.00
#
_symmetry.space_group_name_H-M   'P 1'
#
loop_
_entity.id
_entity.type
_entity.pdbx_description
1 polymer ?
#
loop_
_entity_poly.entity_id
_entity_poly.type
_entity_poly.pdbx_seq_one_letter_code
_entity_poly.pdbx_strand_id
1 'polypeptide(L)'
;MTFDSRAFGRGGIGAILGSKNVKCVTFEGDSAPEIEIADPPASDVHREAATSDDLMRRQGTTGNTEFINDNFSIPTRYFDDYEFESIENIGGNAVEEKKYKKGACSQCAYACKLPTKDEERGVETEGPEFETVYSFGTCQGVDDIVDVMISNELCDELGMDTISAGVTVAAYLKSEDAFGDAELVHETLEKIAYREGIGDTLAEGTARAHEELGVDNYTVKGMEFAAHDGRTLHGQGLSYAVANRGADHMYGGMLGLEYSGEVDPEGTLGKAETLVGLENHNVVRDSGVVCAFGGDYLTDERLETLLDADYEELQEVGARTVERERHFNNKRGKDVADDNLPYEIPDLAEAVQEYYEARGWNDDGTVPDASVDSVAPADD
;
A
#
# COMPACT_ATOMS: atom_id res chain seq x y z
N MET A 1 2.35 17.95 15.24
CA MET A 1 2.95 16.75 14.63
C MET A 1 2.63 15.59 15.53
N THR A 2 2.21 14.47 14.95
CA THR A 2 1.99 13.19 15.66
C THR A 2 2.89 12.16 14.98
N PHE A 3 3.41 11.19 15.70
CA PHE A 3 4.36 10.21 15.15
C PHE A 3 4.21 8.80 15.72
N ASP A 4 3.34 8.61 16.71
CA ASP A 4 3.25 7.37 17.48
C ASP A 4 2.70 6.19 16.65
N SER A 5 1.78 6.46 15.70
CA SER A 5 1.13 5.43 14.86
C SER A 5 1.53 5.56 13.39
N ARG A 6 2.83 5.41 13.10
CA ARG A 6 3.35 5.39 11.72
C ARG A 6 4.05 4.07 11.44
N ALA A 7 3.66 3.44 10.33
CA ALA A 7 4.08 2.08 10.01
C ALA A 7 4.99 2.02 8.77
N PHE A 8 6.02 1.19 8.86
CA PHE A 8 6.64 0.53 7.70
C PHE A 8 6.02 -0.86 7.58
N GLY A 9 4.74 -0.88 7.17
CA GLY A 9 3.83 -1.98 7.50
C GLY A 9 4.08 -3.29 6.78
N ARG A 10 4.23 -3.26 5.45
CA ARG A 10 4.11 -4.47 4.62
C ARG A 10 5.43 -5.23 4.46
N GLY A 11 5.33 -6.51 4.11
CA GLY A 11 6.50 -7.35 3.76
C GLY A 11 7.27 -7.92 4.96
N GLY A 12 6.75 -7.78 6.19
CA GLY A 12 7.29 -8.48 7.36
C GLY A 12 8.61 -7.93 7.91
N ILE A 13 8.93 -6.66 7.65
CA ILE A 13 10.16 -6.02 8.14
C ILE A 13 10.22 -6.04 9.68
N GLY A 14 9.08 -5.88 10.37
CA GLY A 14 8.98 -6.02 11.83
C GLY A 14 9.42 -7.39 12.33
N ALA A 15 9.04 -8.46 11.63
CA ALA A 15 9.48 -9.82 11.96
C ALA A 15 11.00 -10.00 11.76
N ILE A 16 11.60 -9.35 10.75
CA ILE A 16 13.05 -9.35 10.54
C ILE A 16 13.78 -8.66 11.70
N LEU A 17 13.30 -7.51 12.18
CA LEU A 17 13.84 -6.85 13.38
C LEU A 17 13.73 -7.74 14.62
N GLY A 18 12.55 -8.35 14.83
CA GLY A 18 12.29 -9.29 15.92
C GLY A 18 13.23 -10.51 15.88
N SER A 19 13.47 -11.09 14.70
CA SER A 19 14.39 -12.22 14.51
C SER A 19 15.85 -11.90 14.92
N LYS A 20 16.21 -10.62 14.90
CA LYS A 20 17.52 -10.10 15.32
C LYS A 20 17.52 -9.64 16.78
N ASN A 21 16.43 -9.86 17.53
CA ASN A 21 16.22 -9.36 18.89
C ASN A 21 16.35 -7.83 19.01
N VAL A 22 15.97 -7.10 17.96
CA VAL A 22 15.94 -5.63 17.96
C VAL A 22 14.51 -5.17 18.26
N LYS A 23 14.28 -4.62 19.46
CA LYS A 23 12.95 -4.12 19.86
C LYS A 23 12.69 -2.68 19.40
N CYS A 24 13.72 -1.84 19.39
CA CYS A 24 13.59 -0.42 19.10
C CYS A 24 14.94 0.14 18.63
N VAL A 25 14.89 1.11 17.71
CA VAL A 25 16.02 1.94 17.30
C VAL A 25 15.65 3.38 17.63
N THR A 26 16.46 4.05 18.44
CA THR A 26 16.29 5.46 18.78
C THR A 26 17.48 6.26 18.26
N PHE A 27 17.22 7.49 17.84
CA PHE A 27 18.24 8.42 17.37
C PHE A 27 17.87 9.85 17.76
N GLU A 28 18.87 10.69 17.97
CA GLU A 28 18.77 12.13 18.19
C GLU A 28 19.98 12.76 17.51
N GLY A 29 19.79 13.93 16.90
CA GLY A 29 20.87 14.64 16.23
C GLY A 29 20.46 16.07 15.87
N ASP A 30 21.46 16.95 15.80
CA ASP A 30 21.36 18.35 15.41
C ASP A 30 22.29 18.68 14.23
N SER A 31 22.80 17.64 13.55
CA SER A 31 23.65 17.79 12.37
C SER A 31 22.94 18.61 11.30
N ALA A 32 23.56 19.72 10.90
CA ALA A 32 23.06 20.51 9.79
C ALA A 32 23.27 19.75 8.47
N PRO A 33 22.33 19.84 7.52
CA PRO A 33 22.56 19.29 6.18
C PRO A 33 23.76 20.00 5.53
N GLU A 34 24.65 19.22 4.92
CA GLU A 34 25.84 19.74 4.22
C GLU A 34 25.52 20.13 2.76
N ILE A 35 24.30 19.83 2.29
CA ILE A 35 23.85 20.09 0.93
C ILE A 35 23.14 21.45 0.88
N GLU A 36 23.59 22.33 -0.01
CA GLU A 36 22.87 23.55 -0.37
C GLU A 36 22.01 23.29 -1.60
N ILE A 37 20.69 23.47 -1.47
CA ILE A 37 19.75 23.42 -2.60
C ILE A 37 19.58 24.85 -3.11
N ALA A 38 19.85 25.07 -4.40
CA ALA A 38 19.63 26.37 -5.03
C ALA A 38 18.12 26.61 -5.20
N ASP A 39 17.62 27.75 -4.71
CA ASP A 39 16.22 28.18 -4.80
C ASP A 39 15.18 27.09 -4.41
N PRO A 40 15.25 26.55 -3.18
CA PRO A 40 14.44 25.40 -2.80
C PRO A 40 12.95 25.77 -2.80
N PRO A 41 12.07 24.95 -3.43
CA PRO A 41 10.64 25.26 -3.57
C PRO A 41 9.85 25.13 -2.25
N ALA A 42 10.52 24.84 -1.13
CA ALA A 42 9.90 24.46 0.14
C ALA A 42 8.83 25.45 0.63
N SER A 43 9.08 26.76 0.53
CA SER A 43 8.11 27.78 0.98
C SER A 43 6.84 27.80 0.13
N ASP A 44 6.95 27.53 -1.17
CA ASP A 44 5.82 27.51 -2.09
C ASP A 44 5.02 26.21 -1.92
N VAL A 45 5.72 25.07 -1.85
CA VAL A 45 5.14 23.75 -1.52
C VAL A 45 4.36 23.81 -0.20
N HIS A 46 4.95 24.38 0.86
CA HIS A 46 4.28 24.52 2.15
C HIS A 46 3.05 25.41 2.08
N ARG A 47 3.13 26.53 1.35
CA ARG A 47 2.00 27.45 1.22
C ARG A 47 0.84 26.78 0.49
N GLU A 48 1.11 26.15 -0.66
CA GLU A 48 0.11 25.47 -1.47
C GLU A 48 -0.56 24.34 -0.69
N ALA A 49 0.25 23.46 -0.07
CA ALA A 49 -0.25 22.38 0.76
C ALA A 49 -1.06 22.88 1.99
N ALA A 50 -0.65 23.99 2.60
CA ALA A 50 -1.37 24.60 3.72
C ALA A 50 -2.74 25.16 3.30
N THR A 51 -2.85 25.68 2.08
CA THR A 51 -4.07 26.33 1.55
C THR A 51 -4.94 25.41 0.70
N SER A 52 -4.54 24.16 0.51
CA SER A 52 -5.30 23.17 -0.26
C SER A 52 -6.72 22.97 0.29
N ASP A 53 -7.68 22.91 -0.64
CA ASP A 53 -9.09 22.62 -0.39
C ASP A 53 -9.39 21.18 -0.81
N ASP A 54 -8.86 20.24 -0.04
CA ASP A 54 -8.89 18.82 -0.31
C ASP A 54 -9.64 18.08 0.82
N LEU A 55 -10.55 17.18 0.43
CA LEU A 55 -11.34 16.36 1.33
C LEU A 55 -10.46 15.50 2.25
N MET A 56 -9.30 15.04 1.80
CA MET A 56 -8.36 14.25 2.60
C MET A 56 -7.82 15.02 3.82
N ARG A 57 -7.88 16.35 3.84
CA ARG A 57 -7.52 17.13 5.04
C ARG A 57 -8.53 16.91 6.18
N ARG A 58 -9.78 16.62 5.81
CA ARG A 58 -10.87 16.32 6.73
C ARG A 58 -10.95 14.82 7.00
N GLN A 59 -11.03 14.02 5.93
CA GLN A 59 -11.36 12.60 5.97
C GLN A 59 -10.14 11.69 5.80
N GLY A 60 -8.93 12.23 5.65
CA GLY A 60 -7.75 11.41 5.39
C GLY A 60 -7.90 10.61 4.10
N THR A 61 -7.27 9.45 4.02
CA THR A 61 -7.36 8.58 2.83
C THR A 61 -8.77 7.99 2.63
N THR A 62 -9.64 8.02 3.64
CA THR A 62 -10.98 7.43 3.57
C THR A 62 -11.99 8.30 2.80
N GLY A 63 -11.60 9.49 2.34
CA GLY A 63 -12.52 10.43 1.67
C GLY A 63 -13.10 9.94 0.33
N ASN A 64 -12.51 8.91 -0.28
CA ASN A 64 -13.01 8.30 -1.52
C ASN A 64 -13.69 6.93 -1.30
N THR A 65 -13.92 6.52 -0.05
CA THR A 65 -14.41 5.17 0.26
C THR A 65 -15.74 4.88 -0.44
N GLU A 66 -16.72 5.75 -0.27
CA GLU A 66 -18.04 5.62 -0.90
C GLU A 66 -17.96 5.71 -2.42
N PHE A 67 -17.11 6.60 -2.96
CA PHE A 67 -16.89 6.72 -4.40
C PHE A 67 -16.34 5.42 -5.03
N ILE A 68 -15.34 4.80 -4.39
CA ILE A 68 -14.73 3.57 -4.87
C ILE A 68 -15.74 2.41 -4.79
N ASN A 69 -16.53 2.34 -3.72
CA ASN A 69 -17.60 1.35 -3.59
C ASN A 69 -18.64 1.46 -4.72
N ASP A 70 -19.11 2.68 -5.00
CA ASP A 70 -20.24 2.89 -5.92
C ASP A 70 -19.85 2.82 -7.40
N ASN A 71 -18.60 3.17 -7.74
CA ASN A 71 -18.16 3.33 -9.13
C ASN A 71 -17.15 2.28 -9.59
N PHE A 72 -16.52 1.58 -8.64
CA PHE A 72 -15.50 0.58 -8.93
C PHE A 72 -15.79 -0.72 -8.17
N SER A 73 -14.81 -1.21 -7.41
CA SER A 73 -14.97 -2.35 -6.52
C SER A 73 -14.08 -2.15 -5.30
N ILE A 74 -14.66 -2.38 -4.14
CA ILE A 74 -13.93 -2.63 -2.91
C ILE A 74 -14.16 -4.09 -2.55
N PRO A 75 -13.10 -4.93 -2.47
CA PRO A 75 -13.28 -6.33 -2.15
C PRO A 75 -14.01 -6.49 -0.82
N THR A 76 -15.06 -7.29 -0.86
CA THR A 76 -16.00 -7.45 0.25
C THR A 76 -16.13 -8.93 0.59
N ARG A 77 -16.12 -9.26 1.88
CA ARG A 77 -16.19 -10.64 2.41
C ARG A 77 -15.18 -11.58 1.75
N TYR A 78 -13.89 -11.30 1.92
CA TYR A 78 -12.78 -12.06 1.33
C TYR A 78 -12.95 -12.30 -0.19
N PHE A 79 -13.13 -11.20 -0.94
CA PHE A 79 -13.24 -11.14 -2.40
C PHE A 79 -14.48 -11.81 -3.03
N ASP A 80 -15.47 -12.20 -2.22
CA ASP A 80 -16.72 -12.80 -2.72
C ASP A 80 -17.64 -11.77 -3.40
N ASP A 81 -17.63 -10.54 -2.90
CA ASP A 81 -18.42 -9.42 -3.41
C ASP A 81 -17.52 -8.24 -3.83
N TYR A 82 -18.10 -7.33 -4.61
CA TYR A 82 -17.43 -6.14 -5.18
C TYR A 82 -17.92 -4.83 -4.55
N GLU A 83 -18.95 -4.90 -3.72
CA GLU A 83 -19.62 -3.74 -3.12
C GLU A 83 -20.05 -4.11 -1.70
N PHE A 84 -19.98 -3.14 -0.78
CA PHE A 84 -20.44 -3.30 0.59
C PHE A 84 -21.66 -2.43 0.85
N GLU A 85 -22.76 -3.06 1.22
CA GLU A 85 -24.06 -2.39 1.35
C GLU A 85 -24.11 -1.33 2.46
N SER A 86 -23.23 -1.44 3.46
CA SER A 86 -23.17 -0.56 4.63
C SER A 86 -21.96 0.39 4.59
N ILE A 87 -21.45 0.71 3.41
CA ILE A 87 -20.21 1.51 3.26
C ILE A 87 -20.27 2.86 3.99
N GLU A 88 -21.44 3.52 4.03
CA GLU A 88 -21.63 4.81 4.71
C GLU A 88 -21.31 4.75 6.21
N ASN A 89 -21.46 3.59 6.85
CA ASN A 89 -21.21 3.42 8.28
C ASN A 89 -19.71 3.41 8.64
N ILE A 90 -18.85 3.14 7.65
CA ILE A 90 -17.38 3.03 7.82
C ILE A 90 -16.59 3.97 6.90
N GLY A 91 -17.28 4.69 6.01
CA GLY A 91 -16.71 5.57 5.00
C GLY A 91 -16.17 6.90 5.53
N GLY A 92 -15.87 7.82 4.61
CA GLY A 92 -15.16 9.07 4.91
C GLY A 92 -15.86 9.94 5.95
N ASN A 93 -17.19 10.01 5.89
CA ASN A 93 -17.99 10.78 6.86
C ASN A 93 -17.97 10.14 8.26
N ALA A 94 -18.10 8.81 8.35
CA ALA A 94 -18.07 8.09 9.62
C ALA A 94 -16.72 8.26 10.34
N VAL A 95 -15.62 8.21 9.58
CA VAL A 95 -14.26 8.46 10.08
C VAL A 95 -14.10 9.92 10.53
N GLU A 96 -14.60 10.88 9.75
CA GLU A 96 -14.54 12.30 10.08
C GLU A 96 -15.28 12.62 11.39
N GLU A 97 -16.43 12.00 11.64
CA GLU A 97 -17.18 12.18 12.89
C GLU A 97 -16.39 11.77 14.14
N LYS A 98 -15.47 10.81 14.01
CA LYS A 98 -14.59 10.36 15.10
C LYS A 98 -13.32 11.21 15.22
N LYS A 99 -12.98 12.02 14.22
CA LYS A 99 -11.76 12.85 14.21
C LYS A 99 -11.91 14.04 15.15
N TYR A 100 -11.04 14.11 16.17
CA TYR A 100 -11.17 15.12 17.22
C TYR A 100 -10.12 16.25 17.17
N LYS A 101 -9.06 16.11 16.35
CA LYS A 101 -8.06 17.15 16.14
C LYS A 101 -7.39 17.04 14.78
N LYS A 102 -6.71 18.12 14.36
CA LYS A 102 -5.81 18.10 13.19
C LYS A 102 -4.49 17.41 13.56
N GLY A 103 -3.99 16.55 12.67
CA GLY A 103 -2.69 15.91 12.78
C GLY A 103 -1.88 16.07 11.50
N ALA A 104 -0.56 16.10 11.62
CA ALA A 104 0.35 16.18 10.48
C ALA A 104 1.64 15.39 10.76
N CYS A 105 2.25 14.86 9.69
CA CYS A 105 3.60 14.33 9.72
C CYS A 105 4.64 15.43 9.99
N SER A 106 5.89 15.04 10.23
CA SER A 106 6.99 15.99 10.37
C SER A 106 7.09 16.88 9.12
N GLN A 107 7.27 18.20 9.33
CA GLN A 107 7.39 19.21 8.26
C GLN A 107 6.25 19.23 7.23
N CYS A 108 5.13 18.55 7.48
CA CYS A 108 4.02 18.48 6.53
C CYS A 108 2.99 19.58 6.83
N ALA A 109 2.67 20.40 5.82
CA ALA A 109 1.63 21.43 5.92
C ALA A 109 0.24 20.98 5.42
N TYR A 110 0.17 19.79 4.79
CA TYR A 110 -1.07 19.22 4.25
C TYR A 110 -2.00 18.66 5.34
N ALA A 111 -1.45 18.05 6.39
CA ALA A 111 -2.18 17.63 7.60
C ALA A 111 -3.37 16.68 7.39
N CYS A 112 -3.19 15.61 6.58
CA CYS A 112 -4.21 14.60 6.28
C CYS A 112 -4.53 13.62 7.42
N LYS A 113 -3.78 13.63 8.52
CA LYS A 113 -3.88 12.58 9.53
C LYS A 113 -5.26 12.52 10.19
N LEU A 114 -5.55 11.34 10.73
CA LEU A 114 -6.81 10.99 11.35
C LEU A 114 -6.67 10.67 12.86
N PRO A 115 -6.33 11.62 13.74
CA PRO A 115 -6.48 11.38 15.18
C PRO A 115 -7.97 11.23 15.52
N THR A 116 -8.39 10.00 15.82
CA THR A 116 -9.79 9.63 16.06
C THR A 116 -9.99 9.13 17.48
N LYS A 117 -11.20 9.29 18.00
CA LYS A 117 -11.55 8.87 19.36
C LYS A 117 -13.02 8.50 19.46
N ASP A 118 -13.30 7.44 20.20
CA ASP A 118 -14.63 7.11 20.68
C ASP A 118 -14.62 7.02 22.21
N GLU A 119 -15.32 7.94 22.88
CA GLU A 119 -15.34 8.00 24.35
C GLU A 119 -16.22 6.92 24.98
N GLU A 120 -17.22 6.41 24.26
CA GLU A 120 -18.16 5.41 24.78
C GLU A 120 -17.50 4.03 24.89
N ARG A 121 -16.78 3.63 23.84
CA ARG A 121 -16.03 2.37 23.79
C ARG A 121 -14.58 2.51 24.26
N GLY A 122 -14.13 3.74 24.53
CA GLY A 122 -12.85 4.03 25.18
C GLY A 122 -11.63 3.82 24.27
N VAL A 123 -11.79 3.98 22.95
CA VAL A 123 -10.71 3.83 21.97
C VAL A 123 -10.24 5.21 21.49
N GLU A 124 -8.94 5.41 21.39
CA GLU A 124 -8.30 6.59 20.82
C GLU A 124 -7.12 6.11 19.98
N THR A 125 -7.06 6.50 18.70
CA THR A 125 -6.04 6.00 17.76
C THR A 125 -5.71 7.07 16.70
N GLU A 126 -4.80 6.76 15.78
CA GLU A 126 -4.55 7.55 14.58
C GLU A 126 -4.83 6.71 13.33
N GLY A 127 -5.98 6.95 12.70
CA GLY A 127 -6.57 6.11 11.68
C GLY A 127 -8.08 5.96 11.93
N PRO A 128 -8.75 4.97 11.30
CA PRO A 128 -8.19 4.10 10.28
C PRO A 128 -7.92 4.86 8.98
N GLU A 129 -6.84 4.50 8.28
CA GLU A 129 -6.64 4.88 6.87
C GLU A 129 -7.55 4.01 5.96
N PHE A 130 -7.73 4.36 4.69
CA PHE A 130 -8.62 3.67 3.74
C PHE A 130 -8.38 2.16 3.66
N GLU A 131 -7.12 1.76 3.59
CA GLU A 131 -6.74 0.34 3.55
C GLU A 131 -7.13 -0.42 4.83
N THR A 132 -7.13 0.26 5.98
CA THR A 132 -7.61 -0.31 7.24
C THR A 132 -9.14 -0.40 7.26
N VAL A 133 -9.85 0.60 6.73
CA VAL A 133 -11.31 0.55 6.54
C VAL A 133 -11.71 -0.60 5.62
N TYR A 134 -10.97 -0.82 4.54
CA TYR A 134 -11.14 -1.97 3.67
C TYR A 134 -10.91 -3.29 4.43
N SER A 135 -9.71 -3.47 4.99
CA SER A 135 -9.27 -4.77 5.49
C SER A 135 -10.01 -5.24 6.74
N PHE A 136 -10.46 -4.32 7.60
CA PHE A 136 -11.24 -4.62 8.81
C PHE A 136 -12.72 -4.24 8.72
N GLY A 137 -13.16 -3.61 7.64
CA GLY A 137 -14.56 -3.31 7.36
C GLY A 137 -15.09 -4.21 6.26
N THR A 138 -15.04 -3.74 5.00
CA THR A 138 -15.66 -4.42 3.85
C THR A 138 -15.17 -5.86 3.67
N CYS A 139 -13.85 -6.09 3.79
CA CYS A 139 -13.25 -7.40 3.57
C CYS A 139 -13.73 -8.44 4.60
N GLN A 140 -14.14 -8.01 5.79
CA GLN A 140 -14.62 -8.85 6.89
C GLN A 140 -16.14 -8.77 7.10
N GLY A 141 -16.84 -7.89 6.38
CA GLY A 141 -18.27 -7.63 6.54
C GLY A 141 -18.63 -6.90 7.84
N VAL A 142 -17.70 -6.15 8.44
CA VAL A 142 -17.91 -5.33 9.65
C VAL A 142 -18.37 -3.94 9.24
N ASP A 143 -19.46 -3.46 9.83
CA ASP A 143 -20.12 -2.19 9.46
C ASP A 143 -20.14 -1.14 10.59
N ASP A 144 -19.37 -1.30 11.65
CA ASP A 144 -19.20 -0.30 12.71
C ASP A 144 -17.79 0.31 12.66
N ILE A 145 -17.69 1.61 12.41
CA ILE A 145 -16.40 2.32 12.33
C ILE A 145 -15.58 2.20 13.62
N VAL A 146 -16.23 2.10 14.79
CA VAL A 146 -15.52 1.96 16.07
C VAL A 146 -14.90 0.56 16.20
N ASP A 147 -15.51 -0.48 15.65
CA ASP A 147 -14.89 -1.82 15.58
C ASP A 147 -13.68 -1.85 14.63
N VAL A 148 -13.75 -1.11 13.52
CA VAL A 148 -12.60 -0.88 12.63
C VAL A 148 -11.49 -0.09 13.36
N MET A 149 -11.84 0.95 14.13
CA MET A 149 -10.89 1.71 14.94
C MET A 149 -10.20 0.85 16.00
N ILE A 150 -10.92 -0.06 16.67
CA ILE A 150 -10.34 -0.99 17.63
C ILE A 150 -9.35 -1.93 16.93
N SER A 151 -9.71 -2.44 15.75
CA SER A 151 -8.81 -3.28 14.94
C SER A 151 -7.56 -2.53 14.51
N ASN A 152 -7.69 -1.27 14.10
CA ASN A 152 -6.55 -0.38 13.79
C ASN A 152 -5.59 -0.27 14.97
N GLU A 153 -6.12 0.09 16.14
CA GLU A 153 -5.32 0.27 17.36
C GLU A 153 -4.61 -1.02 17.78
N LEU A 154 -5.30 -2.17 17.69
CA LEU A 154 -4.69 -3.47 17.94
C LEU A 154 -3.51 -3.74 17.00
N CYS A 155 -3.65 -3.46 15.70
CA CYS A 155 -2.55 -3.61 14.75
C CYS A 155 -1.38 -2.66 15.05
N ASP A 156 -1.66 -1.40 15.40
CA ASP A 156 -0.62 -0.41 15.73
C ASP A 156 0.16 -0.83 17.00
N GLU A 157 -0.54 -1.22 18.07
CA GLU A 157 0.08 -1.64 19.34
C GLU A 157 0.84 -2.97 19.23
N LEU A 158 0.31 -3.92 18.46
CA LEU A 158 0.91 -5.24 18.25
C LEU A 158 1.97 -5.24 17.15
N GLY A 159 2.06 -4.18 16.33
CA GLY A 159 3.03 -4.03 15.25
C GLY A 159 2.73 -4.93 14.05
N MET A 160 1.48 -4.96 13.60
CA MET A 160 1.00 -5.76 12.47
C MET A 160 0.57 -4.89 11.29
N ASP A 161 0.82 -5.37 10.07
CA ASP A 161 0.29 -4.75 8.84
C ASP A 161 -1.24 -4.88 8.81
N THR A 162 -1.98 -3.77 8.79
CA THR A 162 -3.45 -3.79 8.80
C THR A 162 -4.02 -4.52 7.59
N ILE A 163 -3.41 -4.35 6.41
CA ILE A 163 -3.86 -5.04 5.18
C ILE A 163 -3.68 -6.55 5.34
N SER A 164 -2.44 -7.00 5.56
CA SER A 164 -2.14 -8.44 5.57
C SER A 164 -2.80 -9.15 6.76
N ALA A 165 -2.85 -8.52 7.93
CA ALA A 165 -3.56 -9.05 9.09
C ALA A 165 -5.07 -9.11 8.83
N GLY A 166 -5.68 -8.02 8.35
CA GLY A 166 -7.12 -7.95 8.11
C GLY A 166 -7.60 -8.90 7.02
N VAL A 167 -6.87 -9.03 5.91
CA VAL A 167 -7.20 -9.99 4.83
C VAL A 167 -7.02 -11.44 5.31
N THR A 168 -5.99 -11.73 6.10
CA THR A 168 -5.79 -13.07 6.67
C THR A 168 -6.89 -13.44 7.67
N VAL A 169 -7.35 -12.49 8.49
CA VAL A 169 -8.51 -12.68 9.37
C VAL A 169 -9.78 -12.86 8.55
N ALA A 170 -9.99 -12.10 7.46
CA ALA A 170 -11.13 -12.30 6.56
C ALA A 170 -11.15 -13.72 5.96
N ALA A 171 -10.00 -14.27 5.59
CA ALA A 171 -9.86 -15.66 5.14
C ALA A 171 -10.34 -16.66 6.20
N TYR A 172 -9.98 -16.42 7.46
CA TYR A 172 -10.42 -17.24 8.60
C TYR A 172 -11.92 -17.10 8.87
N LEU A 173 -12.47 -15.88 8.87
CA LEU A 173 -13.92 -15.66 9.02
C LEU A 173 -14.71 -16.38 7.93
N LYS A 174 -14.20 -16.43 6.70
CA LYS A 174 -14.79 -17.22 5.62
C LYS A 174 -14.84 -18.71 5.94
N SER A 175 -13.74 -19.26 6.45
CA SER A 175 -13.67 -20.69 6.80
C SER A 175 -14.63 -21.08 7.93
N GLU A 176 -14.97 -20.13 8.80
CA GLU A 176 -15.86 -20.33 9.95
C GLU A 176 -17.31 -19.85 9.71
N ASP A 177 -17.63 -19.33 8.51
CA ASP A 177 -18.93 -18.71 8.18
C ASP A 177 -19.32 -17.59 9.17
N ALA A 178 -18.35 -16.72 9.49
CA ALA A 178 -18.40 -15.76 10.60
C ALA A 178 -18.15 -14.29 10.20
N PHE A 179 -18.43 -13.91 8.95
CA PHE A 179 -18.32 -12.50 8.53
C PHE A 179 -19.21 -11.57 9.39
N GLY A 180 -18.68 -10.39 9.71
CA GLY A 180 -19.31 -9.40 10.58
C GLY A 180 -19.11 -9.62 12.08
N ASP A 181 -18.45 -10.71 12.51
CA ASP A 181 -18.13 -10.97 13.91
C ASP A 181 -16.88 -10.17 14.35
N ALA A 182 -17.08 -8.91 14.72
CA ALA A 182 -16.00 -8.02 15.18
C ALA A 182 -15.30 -8.51 16.46
N GLU A 183 -16.01 -9.22 17.35
CA GLU A 183 -15.40 -9.75 18.58
C GLU A 183 -14.40 -10.86 18.24
N LEU A 184 -14.77 -11.76 17.31
CA LEU A 184 -13.87 -12.78 16.80
C LEU A 184 -12.67 -12.17 16.06
N VAL A 185 -12.87 -11.07 15.32
CA VAL A 185 -11.76 -10.33 14.67
C VAL A 185 -10.75 -9.85 15.71
N HIS A 186 -11.20 -9.15 16.76
CA HIS A 186 -10.33 -8.61 17.79
C HIS A 186 -9.58 -9.71 18.54
N GLU A 187 -10.27 -10.79 18.92
CA GLU A 187 -9.64 -11.96 19.58
C GLU A 187 -8.58 -12.61 18.66
N THR A 188 -8.87 -12.72 17.37
CA THR A 188 -7.98 -13.36 16.39
C THR A 188 -6.72 -12.53 16.17
N LEU A 189 -6.80 -11.21 16.16
CA LEU A 189 -5.62 -10.33 16.05
C LEU A 189 -4.64 -10.54 17.21
N GLU A 190 -5.12 -10.63 18.44
CA GLU A 190 -4.26 -10.94 19.59
C GLU A 190 -3.63 -12.33 19.47
N LYS A 191 -4.43 -13.35 19.09
CA LYS A 191 -3.92 -14.70 18.86
C LYS A 191 -2.84 -14.74 17.77
N ILE A 192 -2.98 -13.98 16.69
CA ILE A 192 -1.97 -13.86 15.63
C ILE A 192 -0.68 -13.28 16.21
N ALA A 193 -0.77 -12.14 16.89
CA ALA A 193 0.40 -11.45 17.43
C ALA A 193 1.20 -12.30 18.44
N TYR A 194 0.50 -13.09 19.26
CA TYR A 194 1.10 -13.98 20.25
C TYR A 194 1.31 -15.42 19.76
N ARG A 195 0.93 -15.72 18.51
CA ARG A 195 1.00 -17.07 17.90
C ARG A 195 0.32 -18.15 18.77
N GLU A 196 -0.93 -17.88 19.16
CA GLU A 196 -1.72 -18.77 20.02
C GLU A 196 -2.84 -19.48 19.27
N GLY A 197 -2.87 -20.82 19.35
CA GLY A 197 -3.92 -21.63 18.70
C GLY A 197 -3.94 -21.42 17.18
N ILE A 198 -5.11 -21.08 16.63
CA ILE A 198 -5.26 -20.75 15.20
C ILE A 198 -4.40 -19.55 14.78
N GLY A 199 -4.06 -18.68 15.73
CA GLY A 199 -3.20 -17.52 15.49
C GLY A 199 -1.79 -17.88 15.04
N ASP A 200 -1.24 -19.05 15.39
CA ASP A 200 0.07 -19.48 14.87
C ASP A 200 0.00 -19.78 13.37
N THR A 201 -1.06 -20.46 12.92
CA THR A 201 -1.32 -20.71 11.49
C THR A 201 -1.54 -19.39 10.74
N LEU A 202 -2.37 -18.50 11.29
CA LEU A 202 -2.70 -17.22 10.65
C LEU A 202 -1.52 -16.23 10.66
N ALA A 203 -0.60 -16.31 11.62
CA ALA A 203 0.62 -15.50 11.63
C ALA A 203 1.57 -15.80 10.46
N GLU A 204 1.35 -16.88 9.72
CA GLU A 204 2.05 -17.18 8.48
C GLU A 204 1.48 -16.45 7.25
N GLY A 205 0.33 -15.77 7.37
CA GLY A 205 -0.33 -15.08 6.27
C GLY A 205 -1.14 -16.00 5.35
N THR A 206 -1.99 -15.39 4.53
CA THR A 206 -2.99 -16.09 3.69
C THR A 206 -2.34 -17.09 2.75
N ALA A 207 -1.23 -16.72 2.11
CA ALA A 207 -0.54 -17.58 1.15
C ALA A 207 -0.07 -18.91 1.74
N ARG A 208 0.13 -18.99 3.06
CA ARG A 208 0.55 -20.21 3.77
C ARG A 208 -0.58 -20.86 4.55
N ALA A 209 -1.61 -20.11 4.95
CA ALA A 209 -2.72 -20.61 5.74
C ALA A 209 -3.90 -21.13 4.90
N HIS A 210 -4.06 -20.70 3.65
CA HIS A 210 -5.30 -20.91 2.89
C HIS A 210 -5.70 -22.38 2.70
N GLU A 211 -4.74 -23.31 2.53
CA GLU A 211 -5.04 -24.74 2.38
C GLU A 211 -5.64 -25.35 3.65
N GLU A 212 -5.14 -24.94 4.82
CA GLU A 212 -5.64 -25.40 6.12
C GLU A 212 -7.02 -24.82 6.41
N LEU A 213 -7.25 -23.57 6.01
CA LEU A 213 -8.54 -22.89 6.11
C LEU A 213 -9.57 -23.39 5.08
N GLY A 214 -9.14 -24.06 4.01
CA GLY A 214 -10.02 -24.51 2.94
C GLY A 214 -10.58 -23.36 2.10
N VAL A 215 -9.81 -22.28 1.93
CA VAL A 215 -10.18 -21.09 1.14
C VAL A 215 -9.20 -20.84 -0.01
N ASP A 216 -9.60 -20.02 -0.97
CA ASP A 216 -8.75 -19.62 -2.09
C ASP A 216 -7.58 -18.74 -1.62
N ASN A 217 -6.45 -18.83 -2.31
CA ASN A 217 -5.28 -18.00 -2.05
C ASN A 217 -5.36 -16.65 -2.78
N TYR A 218 -5.87 -15.61 -2.10
CA TYR A 218 -5.87 -14.25 -2.65
C TYR A 218 -4.58 -13.49 -2.29
N THR A 219 -3.46 -13.91 -2.87
CA THR A 219 -2.18 -13.21 -2.76
C THR A 219 -1.43 -13.16 -4.10
N VAL A 220 -0.53 -12.19 -4.25
CA VAL A 220 0.49 -12.18 -5.32
C VAL A 220 1.86 -12.19 -4.67
N LYS A 221 2.70 -13.14 -5.08
CA LYS A 221 4.04 -13.37 -4.51
C LYS A 221 4.02 -13.53 -2.98
N GLY A 222 2.91 -14.02 -2.43
CA GLY A 222 2.72 -14.25 -1.00
C GLY A 222 2.30 -13.02 -0.19
N MET A 223 1.93 -11.93 -0.85
CA MET A 223 1.42 -10.71 -0.22
C MET A 223 -0.07 -10.54 -0.53
N GLU A 224 -0.86 -10.28 0.51
CA GLU A 224 -2.30 -10.01 0.44
C GLU A 224 -2.59 -8.75 -0.41
N PHE A 225 -3.76 -8.67 -1.04
CA PHE A 225 -4.12 -7.50 -1.84
C PHE A 225 -4.50 -6.30 -0.97
N ALA A 226 -4.20 -5.12 -1.50
CA ALA A 226 -4.80 -3.87 -1.06
C ALA A 226 -6.26 -3.72 -1.57
N ALA A 227 -6.95 -2.68 -1.13
CA ALA A 227 -8.38 -2.44 -1.34
C ALA A 227 -8.85 -2.29 -2.80
N HIS A 228 -7.93 -2.14 -3.76
CA HIS A 228 -8.25 -1.84 -5.14
C HIS A 228 -8.37 -3.13 -5.96
N ASP A 229 -9.58 -3.52 -6.35
CA ASP A 229 -9.83 -4.81 -7.01
C ASP A 229 -9.41 -4.82 -8.49
N GLY A 230 -8.38 -5.61 -8.79
CA GLY A 230 -7.84 -5.75 -10.14
C GLY A 230 -8.82 -6.38 -11.15
N ARG A 231 -9.91 -7.01 -10.69
CA ARG A 231 -10.97 -7.56 -11.54
C ARG A 231 -11.85 -6.47 -12.18
N THR A 232 -11.84 -5.27 -11.61
CA THR A 232 -12.52 -4.08 -12.15
C THR A 232 -11.52 -3.04 -12.67
N LEU A 233 -10.35 -2.95 -12.03
CA LEU A 233 -9.26 -2.04 -12.39
C LEU A 233 -8.14 -2.85 -13.04
N HIS A 234 -8.30 -3.21 -14.31
CA HIS A 234 -7.40 -4.19 -14.95
C HIS A 234 -5.95 -3.72 -15.03
N GLY A 235 -5.70 -2.40 -15.13
CA GLY A 235 -4.36 -1.84 -15.07
C GLY A 235 -3.74 -1.99 -13.68
N GLN A 236 -4.51 -1.75 -12.63
CA GLN A 236 -4.09 -2.09 -11.27
C GLN A 236 -3.90 -3.59 -11.06
N GLY A 237 -4.70 -4.44 -11.71
CA GLY A 237 -4.50 -5.89 -11.77
C GLY A 237 -3.14 -6.26 -12.37
N LEU A 238 -2.81 -5.71 -13.54
CA LEU A 238 -1.48 -5.86 -14.17
C LEU A 238 -0.37 -5.38 -13.23
N SER A 239 -0.55 -4.21 -12.59
CA SER A 239 0.39 -3.65 -11.61
C SER A 239 0.69 -4.62 -10.46
N TYR A 240 -0.34 -5.23 -9.86
CA TYR A 240 -0.13 -6.25 -8.83
C TYR A 240 0.61 -7.48 -9.36
N ALA A 241 0.26 -7.95 -10.56
CA ALA A 241 0.86 -9.13 -11.15
C ALA A 241 2.37 -8.96 -11.29
N VAL A 242 2.85 -7.83 -11.82
CA VAL A 242 4.27 -7.63 -12.13
C VAL A 242 5.09 -7.00 -10.99
N ALA A 243 4.44 -6.38 -10.00
CA ALA A 243 5.11 -5.71 -8.89
C ALA A 243 6.13 -6.61 -8.17
N ASN A 244 7.33 -6.07 -7.94
CA ASN A 244 8.46 -6.82 -7.36
C ASN A 244 8.21 -7.29 -5.92
N ARG A 245 7.38 -6.58 -5.16
CA ARG A 245 7.11 -6.89 -3.75
C ARG A 245 5.81 -7.67 -3.51
N GLY A 246 4.99 -7.90 -4.54
CA GLY A 246 3.66 -8.53 -4.44
C GLY A 246 2.52 -7.51 -4.56
N ALA A 247 1.32 -7.90 -4.11
CA ALA A 247 0.07 -7.15 -4.32
C ALA A 247 0.00 -5.84 -3.51
N ASP A 248 0.80 -4.84 -3.88
CA ASP A 248 0.85 -3.53 -3.25
C ASP A 248 0.56 -2.41 -4.25
N HIS A 249 -0.51 -1.67 -4.00
CA HIS A 249 -1.01 -0.64 -4.90
C HIS A 249 -0.04 0.54 -5.01
N MET A 250 0.78 0.78 -3.99
CA MET A 250 1.75 1.87 -3.97
C MET A 250 3.00 1.60 -4.81
N TYR A 251 3.18 0.35 -5.31
CA TYR A 251 4.32 0.01 -6.17
C TYR A 251 4.19 0.70 -7.54
N GLY A 252 3.06 0.47 -8.22
CA GLY A 252 2.77 1.09 -9.51
C GLY A 252 1.84 2.30 -9.45
N GLY A 253 0.84 2.34 -8.58
CA GLY A 253 -0.08 3.50 -8.50
C GLY A 253 -0.99 3.70 -9.71
N MET A 254 -1.19 2.67 -10.56
CA MET A 254 -2.05 2.73 -11.75
C MET A 254 -3.50 3.11 -11.42
N LEU A 255 -3.99 2.67 -10.26
CA LEU A 255 -5.35 2.94 -9.78
C LEU A 255 -5.75 4.42 -9.82
N GLY A 256 -4.81 5.35 -9.67
CA GLY A 256 -5.10 6.79 -9.65
C GLY A 256 -5.58 7.29 -11.00
N LEU A 257 -4.95 6.80 -12.09
CA LEU A 257 -5.31 7.14 -13.46
C LEU A 257 -6.62 6.47 -13.90
N GLU A 258 -6.88 5.26 -13.41
CA GLU A 258 -8.12 4.55 -13.68
C GLU A 258 -9.30 5.20 -12.94
N TYR A 259 -9.10 5.66 -11.70
CA TYR A 259 -10.09 6.41 -10.94
C TYR A 259 -10.40 7.79 -11.52
N SER A 260 -9.41 8.49 -12.06
CA SER A 260 -9.62 9.79 -12.70
C SER A 260 -10.23 9.69 -14.10
N GLY A 261 -10.21 8.49 -14.70
CA GLY A 261 -10.64 8.23 -16.08
C GLY A 261 -9.62 8.66 -17.12
N GLU A 262 -8.37 8.95 -16.72
CA GLU A 262 -7.25 9.20 -17.64
C GLU A 262 -6.81 7.91 -18.37
N VAL A 263 -6.95 6.77 -17.70
CA VAL A 263 -6.79 5.43 -18.27
C VAL A 263 -8.12 4.69 -18.12
N ASP A 264 -8.55 3.99 -19.18
CA ASP A 264 -9.75 3.15 -19.12
C ASP A 264 -9.52 2.02 -18.10
N PRO A 265 -10.38 1.82 -17.09
CA PRO A 265 -10.22 0.73 -16.13
C PRO A 265 -10.32 -0.67 -16.76
N GLU A 266 -11.00 -0.81 -17.90
CA GLU A 266 -11.11 -2.07 -18.63
C GLU A 266 -9.90 -2.33 -19.57
N GLY A 267 -9.68 -3.59 -19.94
CA GLY A 267 -8.51 -4.05 -20.69
C GLY A 267 -7.14 -3.95 -19.98
N THR A 268 -6.18 -4.78 -20.38
CA THR A 268 -4.80 -4.76 -19.84
C THR A 268 -3.77 -4.27 -20.88
N LEU A 269 -4.00 -4.58 -22.16
CA LEU A 269 -3.10 -4.24 -23.26
C LEU A 269 -2.95 -2.72 -23.43
N GLY A 270 -1.75 -2.28 -23.80
CA GLY A 270 -1.41 -0.87 -24.01
C GLY A 270 -1.20 -0.06 -22.73
N LYS A 271 -1.32 -0.68 -21.54
CA LYS A 271 -1.08 -0.01 -20.24
C LYS A 271 0.36 -0.17 -19.73
N ALA A 272 1.17 -1.01 -20.37
CA ALA A 272 2.52 -1.38 -19.93
C ALA A 272 3.47 -0.18 -19.80
N GLU A 273 3.59 0.68 -20.83
CA GLU A 273 4.49 1.84 -20.80
C GLU A 273 4.11 2.83 -19.68
N THR A 274 2.80 3.06 -19.49
CA THR A 274 2.28 3.90 -18.40
C THR A 274 2.67 3.32 -17.05
N LEU A 275 2.48 2.00 -16.85
CA LEU A 275 2.85 1.33 -15.61
C LEU A 275 4.36 1.48 -15.31
N VAL A 276 5.20 1.27 -16.33
CA VAL A 276 6.66 1.41 -16.21
C VAL A 276 7.03 2.83 -15.76
N GLY A 277 6.44 3.86 -16.37
CA GLY A 277 6.68 5.26 -15.99
C GLY A 277 6.25 5.57 -14.55
N LEU A 278 5.10 5.04 -14.13
CA LEU A 278 4.61 5.24 -12.76
C LEU A 278 5.50 4.55 -11.72
N GLU A 279 5.93 3.31 -11.96
CA GLU A 279 6.86 2.60 -11.07
C GLU A 279 8.20 3.35 -10.96
N ASN A 280 8.72 3.86 -12.08
CA ASN A 280 9.95 4.67 -12.08
C ASN A 280 9.79 5.96 -11.26
N HIS A 281 8.67 6.67 -11.45
CA HIS A 281 8.34 7.85 -10.65
C HIS A 281 8.22 7.52 -9.15
N ASN A 282 7.55 6.41 -8.80
CA ASN A 282 7.41 5.98 -7.42
C ASN A 282 8.76 5.67 -6.76
N VAL A 283 9.72 5.12 -7.49
CA VAL A 283 11.10 4.97 -6.98
C VAL A 283 11.73 6.32 -6.70
N VAL A 284 11.62 7.30 -7.60
CA VAL A 284 12.17 8.65 -7.41
C VAL A 284 11.57 9.28 -6.14
N ARG A 285 10.24 9.19 -6.01
CA ARG A 285 9.51 9.65 -4.83
C ARG A 285 10.01 8.97 -3.55
N ASP A 286 10.07 7.64 -3.53
CA ASP A 286 10.41 6.87 -2.33
C ASP A 286 11.89 7.05 -1.94
N SER A 287 12.79 7.14 -2.92
CA SER A 287 14.21 7.43 -2.72
C SER A 287 14.45 8.85 -2.21
N GLY A 288 13.66 9.81 -2.70
CA GLY A 288 13.63 11.19 -2.22
C GLY A 288 12.92 11.37 -0.86
N VAL A 289 12.33 10.30 -0.31
CA VAL A 289 11.52 10.32 0.93
C VAL A 289 10.37 11.33 0.84
N VAL A 290 9.75 11.38 -0.34
CA VAL A 290 8.59 12.24 -0.63
C VAL A 290 7.30 11.47 -0.34
N CYS A 291 6.34 12.14 0.29
CA CYS A 291 5.03 11.53 0.57
C CYS A 291 4.28 11.26 -0.75
N ALA A 292 3.57 10.13 -0.85
CA ALA A 292 2.73 9.81 -2.00
C ALA A 292 1.59 10.81 -2.24
N PHE A 293 1.08 11.46 -1.19
CA PHE A 293 0.10 12.54 -1.30
C PHE A 293 0.74 13.92 -1.55
N GLY A 294 2.04 13.95 -1.84
CA GLY A 294 2.79 15.15 -2.17
C GLY A 294 2.75 15.51 -3.65
N GLY A 295 2.26 14.63 -4.54
CA GLY A 295 2.40 14.75 -6.00
C GLY A 295 1.89 16.09 -6.57
N ASP A 296 0.73 16.55 -6.11
CA ASP A 296 0.16 17.84 -6.55
C ASP A 296 1.05 19.06 -6.24
N TYR A 297 1.96 18.91 -5.28
CA TYR A 297 2.86 19.97 -4.83
C TYR A 297 4.32 19.70 -5.21
N LEU A 298 4.71 18.45 -5.42
CA LEU A 298 6.06 18.06 -5.82
C LEU A 298 6.02 17.64 -7.28
N THR A 299 5.86 18.65 -8.15
CA THR A 299 5.92 18.49 -9.60
C THR A 299 7.30 18.00 -10.05
N ASP A 300 7.38 17.46 -11.26
CA ASP A 300 8.63 17.02 -11.88
C ASP A 300 9.72 18.11 -11.79
N GLU A 301 9.42 19.36 -12.17
CA GLU A 301 10.35 20.51 -12.07
C GLU A 301 10.85 20.76 -10.62
N ARG A 302 10.00 20.54 -9.62
CA ARG A 302 10.37 20.69 -8.21
C ARG A 302 11.23 19.53 -7.75
N LEU A 303 10.98 18.31 -8.23
CA LEU A 303 11.84 17.16 -8.00
C LEU A 303 13.22 17.35 -8.66
N GLU A 304 13.27 17.88 -9.89
CA GLU A 304 14.51 18.23 -10.58
C GLU A 304 15.34 19.21 -9.74
N THR A 305 14.69 20.26 -9.22
CA THR A 305 15.34 21.25 -8.35
C THR A 305 15.83 20.64 -7.04
N LEU A 306 15.05 19.75 -6.41
CA LEU A 306 15.37 19.17 -5.11
C LEU A 306 16.46 18.08 -5.20
N LEU A 307 16.51 17.36 -6.31
CA LEU A 307 17.42 16.23 -6.53
C LEU A 307 18.62 16.59 -7.44
N ASP A 308 18.66 17.82 -7.94
CA ASP A 308 19.73 18.38 -8.79
C ASP A 308 20.02 17.50 -10.03
N ALA A 309 18.96 17.05 -10.69
CA ALA A 309 19.01 16.23 -11.89
C ALA A 309 17.81 16.54 -12.80
N ASP A 310 17.92 16.31 -14.10
CA ASP A 310 16.75 16.42 -14.98
C ASP A 310 15.78 15.24 -14.76
N TYR A 311 14.51 15.44 -15.10
CA TYR A 311 13.48 14.46 -14.78
C TYR A 311 13.65 13.17 -15.59
N GLU A 312 14.25 13.25 -16.77
CA GLU A 312 14.60 12.08 -17.58
C GLU A 312 15.66 11.23 -16.87
N GLU A 313 16.72 11.82 -16.34
CA GLU A 313 17.74 11.14 -15.52
C GLU A 313 17.13 10.55 -14.25
N LEU A 314 16.22 11.27 -13.59
CA LEU A 314 15.49 10.73 -12.43
C LEU A 314 14.66 9.49 -12.81
N GLN A 315 13.96 9.52 -13.95
CA GLN A 315 13.23 8.35 -14.47
C GLN A 315 14.17 7.19 -14.80
N GLU A 316 15.36 7.44 -15.35
CA GLU A 316 16.38 6.41 -15.59
C GLU A 316 16.90 5.78 -14.28
N VAL A 317 17.09 6.57 -13.22
CA VAL A 317 17.42 6.07 -11.87
C VAL A 317 16.28 5.19 -11.34
N GLY A 318 15.03 5.62 -11.54
CA GLY A 318 13.83 4.84 -11.25
C GLY A 318 13.85 3.48 -11.93
N ALA A 319 14.01 3.46 -13.25
CA ALA A 319 14.05 2.25 -14.07
C ALA A 319 15.14 1.28 -13.62
N ARG A 320 16.35 1.79 -13.36
CA ARG A 320 17.50 0.98 -12.90
C ARG A 320 17.27 0.37 -11.52
N THR A 321 16.55 1.06 -10.65
CA THR A 321 16.24 0.56 -9.31
C THR A 321 15.20 -0.57 -9.37
N VAL A 322 14.12 -0.38 -10.14
CA VAL A 322 13.13 -1.45 -10.40
C VAL A 322 13.79 -2.67 -11.02
N GLU A 323 14.70 -2.47 -11.97
CA GLU A 323 15.48 -3.54 -12.58
C GLU A 323 16.35 -4.29 -11.54
N ARG A 324 17.01 -3.58 -10.63
CA ARG A 324 17.81 -4.19 -9.55
C ARG A 324 16.95 -4.99 -8.57
N GLU A 325 15.77 -4.48 -8.21
CA GLU A 325 14.79 -5.21 -7.40
C GLU A 325 14.34 -6.49 -8.10
N ARG A 326 14.02 -6.40 -9.39
CA ARG A 326 13.63 -7.57 -10.20
C ARG A 326 14.76 -8.58 -10.28
N HIS A 327 15.98 -8.14 -10.56
CA HIS A 327 17.15 -9.01 -10.60
C HIS A 327 17.40 -9.70 -9.26
N PHE A 328 17.26 -8.96 -8.13
CA PHE A 328 17.35 -9.53 -6.79
C PHE A 328 16.32 -10.65 -6.57
N ASN A 329 15.11 -10.48 -7.08
CA ASN A 329 14.05 -11.49 -7.07
C ASN A 329 14.36 -12.66 -8.02
N ASN A 330 14.87 -12.42 -9.23
CA ASN A 330 15.26 -13.47 -10.17
C ASN A 330 16.35 -14.38 -9.59
N LYS A 331 17.35 -13.80 -8.89
CA LYS A 331 18.37 -14.61 -8.18
C LYS A 331 17.80 -15.44 -7.02
N ARG A 332 16.55 -15.20 -6.61
CA ARG A 332 15.78 -15.98 -5.64
C ARG A 332 14.74 -16.90 -6.29
N GLY A 333 14.80 -17.05 -7.62
CA GLY A 333 13.97 -17.97 -8.38
C GLY A 333 12.61 -17.39 -8.78
N LYS A 334 12.44 -16.07 -8.75
CA LYS A 334 11.25 -15.41 -9.29
C LYS A 334 11.35 -15.23 -10.80
N ASP A 335 10.32 -15.59 -11.54
CA ASP A 335 10.26 -15.47 -13.00
C ASP A 335 8.82 -15.18 -13.46
N VAL A 336 8.52 -15.35 -14.75
CA VAL A 336 7.18 -15.17 -15.32
C VAL A 336 6.09 -15.99 -14.62
N ALA A 337 6.41 -17.13 -14.00
CA ALA A 337 5.44 -17.92 -13.26
C ALA A 337 4.92 -17.22 -11.99
N ASP A 338 5.65 -16.23 -11.48
CA ASP A 338 5.28 -15.42 -10.32
C ASP A 338 4.55 -14.11 -10.68
N ASP A 339 4.47 -13.78 -11.97
CA ASP A 339 3.79 -12.58 -12.47
C ASP A 339 2.38 -12.92 -12.95
N ASN A 340 1.55 -13.37 -12.01
CA ASN A 340 0.19 -13.82 -12.25
C ASN A 340 -0.76 -13.37 -11.14
N LEU A 341 -2.06 -13.55 -11.35
CA LEU A 341 -3.14 -13.25 -10.41
C LEU A 341 -3.88 -14.54 -10.00
N PRO A 342 -4.51 -14.58 -8.82
CA PRO A 342 -5.36 -15.69 -8.40
C PRO A 342 -6.77 -15.65 -9.04
N TYR A 343 -7.00 -14.71 -9.95
CA TYR A 343 -8.23 -14.52 -10.69
C TYR A 343 -7.90 -14.15 -12.14
N GLU A 344 -8.86 -14.36 -13.03
CA GLU A 344 -8.71 -14.09 -14.45
C GLU A 344 -9.06 -12.63 -14.77
N ILE A 345 -8.21 -11.95 -15.53
CA ILE A 345 -8.51 -10.68 -16.19
C ILE A 345 -8.12 -10.77 -17.68
N PRO A 346 -8.73 -9.97 -18.58
CA PRO A 346 -8.48 -10.07 -20.02
C PRO A 346 -7.00 -9.90 -20.36
N ASP A 347 -6.48 -10.77 -21.25
CA ASP A 347 -5.19 -10.64 -21.92
C ASP A 347 -3.97 -10.46 -21.00
N LEU A 348 -4.05 -10.88 -19.72
CA LEU A 348 -2.99 -10.67 -18.72
C LEU A 348 -1.62 -11.16 -19.18
N ALA A 349 -1.54 -12.38 -19.72
CA ALA A 349 -0.27 -12.97 -20.14
C ALA A 349 0.38 -12.15 -21.27
N GLU A 350 -0.41 -11.58 -22.16
CA GLU A 350 0.07 -10.75 -23.26
C GLU A 350 0.49 -9.37 -22.74
N ALA A 351 -0.27 -8.77 -21.83
CA ALA A 351 0.09 -7.51 -21.17
C ALA A 351 1.35 -7.63 -20.30
N VAL A 352 1.60 -8.77 -19.67
CA VAL A 352 2.85 -9.05 -18.94
C VAL A 352 4.04 -9.08 -19.90
N GLN A 353 3.88 -9.63 -21.11
CA GLN A 353 4.93 -9.60 -22.13
C GLN A 353 5.15 -8.18 -22.67
N GLU A 354 4.09 -7.39 -22.88
CA GLU A 354 4.23 -5.95 -23.22
C GLU A 354 5.01 -5.21 -22.12
N TYR A 355 4.76 -5.52 -20.84
CA TYR A 355 5.49 -4.95 -19.72
C TYR A 355 6.98 -5.35 -19.74
N TYR A 356 7.31 -6.61 -20.02
CA TYR A 356 8.70 -7.04 -20.16
C TYR A 356 9.39 -6.37 -21.35
N GLU A 357 8.72 -6.23 -22.48
CA GLU A 357 9.24 -5.51 -23.65
C GLU A 357 9.51 -4.04 -23.31
N ALA A 358 8.56 -3.36 -22.66
CA ALA A 358 8.71 -1.97 -22.20
C ALA A 358 9.86 -1.80 -21.19
N ARG A 359 10.13 -2.84 -20.37
CA ARG A 359 11.26 -2.90 -19.44
C ARG A 359 12.59 -3.30 -20.08
N GLY A 360 12.58 -3.84 -21.30
CA GLY A 360 13.75 -4.45 -21.93
C GLY A 360 14.21 -5.75 -21.24
N TRP A 361 13.29 -6.48 -20.61
CA TRP A 361 13.55 -7.76 -19.94
C TRP A 361 13.38 -8.94 -20.88
N ASN A 362 13.85 -10.12 -20.46
CA ASN A 362 13.63 -11.36 -21.20
C ASN A 362 12.17 -11.81 -21.09
N ASP A 363 11.68 -12.58 -22.08
CA ASP A 363 10.31 -13.13 -22.11
C ASP A 363 9.95 -14.02 -20.90
N ASP A 364 10.96 -14.57 -20.22
CA ASP A 364 10.79 -15.35 -18.99
C ASP A 364 10.69 -14.47 -17.72
N GLY A 365 10.62 -13.16 -17.87
CA GLY A 365 10.53 -12.20 -16.78
C GLY A 365 11.84 -12.00 -16.03
N THR A 366 12.97 -12.47 -16.56
CA THR A 366 14.29 -12.22 -15.97
C THR A 366 14.95 -10.98 -16.54
N VAL A 367 15.69 -10.26 -15.70
CA VAL A 367 16.55 -9.16 -16.14
C VAL A 367 17.77 -9.72 -16.87
N PRO A 368 18.15 -9.20 -18.05
CA PRO A 368 19.37 -9.59 -18.74
C PRO A 368 20.60 -9.38 -17.84
N ASP A 369 21.46 -10.41 -17.69
CA ASP A 369 22.64 -10.33 -16.80
C ASP A 369 23.61 -9.19 -17.17
N ALA A 370 23.58 -8.70 -18.41
CA ALA A 370 24.38 -7.56 -18.87
C ALA A 370 23.84 -6.19 -18.39
N SER A 371 22.60 -6.11 -17.93
CA SER A 371 21.97 -4.85 -17.50
C SER A 371 22.35 -4.46 -16.07
N VAL A 372 22.69 -5.44 -15.22
CA VAL A 372 23.08 -5.21 -13.83
C VAL A 372 24.61 -5.25 -13.71
N ASP A 373 25.28 -4.20 -14.16
CA ASP A 373 26.71 -4.02 -13.89
C ASP A 373 26.96 -4.03 -12.37
N SER A 374 28.03 -4.71 -11.95
CA SER A 374 28.48 -4.67 -10.56
C SER A 374 28.71 -3.21 -10.20
N VAL A 375 28.01 -2.73 -9.18
CA VAL A 375 28.27 -1.41 -8.59
C VAL A 375 29.79 -1.31 -8.43
N ALA A 376 30.40 -0.25 -8.97
CA ALA A 376 31.77 0.07 -8.64
C ALA A 376 31.89 -0.09 -7.12
N PRO A 377 32.92 -0.79 -6.60
CA PRO A 377 33.09 -0.88 -5.16
C PRO A 377 32.97 0.55 -4.62
N ALA A 378 32.25 0.69 -3.50
CA ALA A 378 32.28 1.92 -2.73
C ALA A 378 33.73 2.12 -2.26
N ASP A 379 34.57 2.66 -3.15
CA ASP A 379 35.97 2.95 -2.93
C ASP A 379 36.10 4.46 -2.73
N ASP A 380 36.66 4.76 -1.56
CA ASP A 380 37.10 6.02 -0.92
C ASP A 380 36.07 6.98 -0.31
#